data_AF-A0A7S2QCI5-F1
#
_entry.id   AF-A0A7S2QCI5-F1
#
_cell.length_a   1.000
_cell.length_b   1.000
_cell.length_c   1.000
_cell.angle_alpha   90.00
_cell.angle_beta   90.00
_cell.angle_gamma   90.00
#
_symmetry.space_group_name_H-M   'P 1'
#
loop_
_entity.id
_entity.type
_entity.pdbx_description
1 polymer ?
#
loop_
_entity_poly.entity_id
_entity_poly.type
_entity_poly.pdbx_seq_one_letter_code
_entity_poly.pdbx_strand_id
1 'polypeptide(L)'
;PGSLGADRPGQHECGQKRFHQCVPRMKATAKTSPGSMRFGPEDVLEAVQSLYADELKPFGRLLLRRLRELRACAEAAAGRLPAEAADLGAMPRVDPRHLRAMCEGMPQLQVFPEDDHEY
;
A
#
# COMPACT_ATOMS: atom_id res chain seq x y z
N PRO A 1 23.31 49.79 3.99
CA PRO A 1 22.55 49.27 2.84
C PRO A 1 23.14 47.92 2.40
N GLY A 2 22.80 46.81 3.05
CA GLY A 2 21.49 46.17 2.96
C GLY A 2 21.64 44.92 2.09
N SER A 3 21.95 43.79 2.73
CA SER A 3 22.27 42.49 2.15
C SER A 3 21.17 41.98 1.21
N LEU A 4 21.50 41.65 -0.04
CA LEU A 4 20.61 40.88 -0.91
C LEU A 4 20.72 39.38 -0.59
N GLY A 5 19.58 38.85 -0.16
CA GLY A 5 19.39 37.49 0.31
C GLY A 5 19.47 36.42 -0.77
N ALA A 6 19.72 35.20 -0.27
CA ALA A 6 19.67 33.95 -0.99
C ALA A 6 18.25 33.64 -1.46
N ASP A 7 18.08 33.37 -2.76
CA ASP A 7 16.87 32.80 -3.33
C ASP A 7 17.14 31.31 -3.64
N ARG A 8 16.63 30.42 -2.78
CA ARG A 8 16.49 28.99 -3.07
C ARG A 8 15.00 28.69 -3.20
N PRO A 9 14.48 28.42 -4.39
CA PRO A 9 13.10 27.97 -4.52
C PRO A 9 13.01 26.45 -4.38
N GLY A 10 12.14 26.02 -3.46
CA GLY A 10 11.18 24.94 -3.71
C GLY A 10 11.69 23.51 -3.53
N GLN A 11 11.83 23.08 -2.29
CA GLN A 11 11.65 21.67 -1.97
C GLN A 11 10.18 21.31 -2.30
N HIS A 12 9.98 20.49 -3.34
CA HIS A 12 8.71 19.81 -3.57
C HIS A 12 8.48 18.82 -2.43
N GLU A 13 7.92 19.31 -1.33
CA GLU A 13 7.23 18.46 -0.38
C GLU A 13 5.92 18.04 -1.04
N CYS A 14 5.97 16.97 -1.83
CA CYS A 14 4.78 16.33 -2.36
C CYS A 14 4.06 15.62 -1.21
N GLY A 15 3.29 16.43 -0.47
CA GLY A 15 2.11 16.10 0.34
C GLY A 15 1.99 14.65 0.77
N GLN A 16 2.72 14.28 1.81
CA GLN A 16 2.44 13.15 2.69
C GLN A 16 1.16 13.46 3.48
N LYS A 17 0.01 13.54 2.80
CA LYS A 17 -1.26 13.95 3.42
C LYS A 17 -2.35 12.94 3.12
N ARG A 18 -2.51 12.03 4.08
CA ARG A 18 -3.74 11.31 4.44
C ARG A 18 -4.33 10.40 3.36
N PHE A 19 -3.74 9.21 3.24
CA PHE A 19 -4.33 8.04 2.56
C PHE A 19 -5.48 7.38 3.34
N HIS A 20 -5.99 8.00 4.42
CA HIS A 20 -6.95 7.41 5.36
C HIS A 20 -8.40 7.24 4.83
N GLN A 21 -8.65 7.38 3.53
CA GLN A 21 -10.00 7.21 3.00
C GLN A 21 -10.06 6.64 1.59
N CYS A 22 -9.04 5.89 1.16
CA CYS A 22 -9.11 5.18 -0.09
C CYS A 22 -9.74 3.79 0.12
N VAL A 23 -11.07 3.72 0.00
CA VAL A 23 -11.80 2.45 -0.08
C VAL A 23 -12.08 2.14 -1.56
N PRO A 24 -11.27 1.31 -2.23
CA PRO A 24 -11.47 1.05 -3.65
C PRO A 24 -12.78 0.30 -3.89
N ARG A 25 -13.51 0.75 -4.92
CA ARG A 25 -14.76 0.13 -5.34
C ARG A 25 -14.45 -1.15 -6.13
N MET A 26 -14.76 -2.32 -5.55
CA MET A 26 -14.60 -3.61 -6.25
C MET A 26 -15.50 -3.66 -7.49
N LYS A 27 -14.94 -3.43 -8.68
CA LYS A 27 -15.59 -3.82 -9.93
C LYS A 27 -15.07 -5.19 -10.34
N ALA A 28 -15.98 -6.17 -10.40
CA ALA A 28 -15.66 -7.50 -10.89
C ALA A 28 -15.44 -7.45 -12.40
N THR A 29 -14.20 -7.24 -12.84
CA THR A 29 -13.79 -7.58 -14.20
C THR A 29 -12.65 -8.58 -14.11
N ALA A 30 -12.85 -9.73 -14.76
CA ALA A 30 -11.92 -10.84 -14.75
C ALA A 30 -10.91 -10.72 -15.90
N LYS A 31 -9.72 -11.33 -15.67
CA LYS A 31 -8.62 -11.66 -16.62
C LYS A 31 -7.66 -10.47 -16.82
N THR A 32 -6.37 -10.51 -16.44
CA THR A 32 -5.32 -11.47 -16.82
C THR A 32 -4.09 -11.29 -15.90
N SER A 33 -3.40 -12.36 -15.48
CA SER A 33 -2.01 -12.27 -14.98
C SER A 33 -1.06 -12.61 -16.13
N PRO A 34 0.11 -11.94 -16.23
CA PRO A 34 1.30 -12.56 -15.67
C PRO A 34 2.23 -11.51 -15.05
N GLY A 35 2.12 -11.33 -13.74
CA GLY A 35 3.06 -10.55 -12.96
C GLY A 35 2.67 -10.60 -11.50
N SER A 36 3.58 -11.07 -10.65
CA SER A 36 3.45 -10.76 -9.22
C SER A 36 3.64 -9.25 -9.08
N MET A 37 2.73 -8.62 -8.35
CA MET A 37 2.86 -7.20 -8.01
C MET A 37 4.23 -6.96 -7.36
N ARG A 38 4.94 -5.93 -7.82
CA ARG A 38 6.19 -5.48 -7.18
C ARG A 38 5.81 -4.55 -6.02
N PHE A 39 6.42 -4.77 -4.87
CA PHE A 39 6.26 -3.94 -3.67
C PHE A 39 7.60 -3.94 -2.90
N GLY A 40 7.81 -2.90 -2.09
CA GLY A 40 8.96 -2.74 -1.22
C GLY A 40 8.62 -2.88 0.26
N PRO A 41 9.64 -2.84 1.15
CA PRO A 41 9.44 -2.85 2.60
C PRO A 41 8.56 -1.71 3.10
N GLU A 42 8.68 -0.53 2.49
CA GLU A 42 7.85 0.64 2.80
C GLU A 42 6.36 0.40 2.53
N ASP A 43 6.02 -0.26 1.41
CA ASP A 43 4.64 -0.59 1.07
C ASP A 43 4.04 -1.56 2.10
N VAL A 44 4.86 -2.51 2.59
CA VAL A 44 4.45 -3.46 3.64
C VAL A 44 4.18 -2.72 4.94
N LEU A 45 5.06 -1.82 5.36
CA LEU A 45 4.86 -1.03 6.58
C LEU A 45 3.65 -0.10 6.47
N GLU A 46 3.42 0.52 5.32
CA GLU A 46 2.24 1.34 5.08
C GLU A 46 0.96 0.50 5.15
N ALA A 47 0.96 -0.68 4.53
CA ALA A 47 -0.17 -1.59 4.59
C ALA A 47 -0.45 -2.05 6.03
N VAL A 48 0.58 -2.44 6.79
CA VAL A 48 0.44 -2.81 8.21
C VAL A 48 -0.10 -1.66 9.05
N GLN A 49 0.45 -0.45 8.93
CA GLN A 49 -0.02 0.72 9.65
C GLN A 49 -1.46 1.07 9.30
N SER A 50 -1.83 0.95 8.02
CA SER A 50 -3.20 1.23 7.58
C SER A 50 -4.21 0.20 8.13
N LEU A 51 -3.79 -1.05 8.34
CA LEU A 51 -4.63 -2.06 9.00
C LEU A 51 -4.82 -1.75 10.48
N TYR A 52 -3.75 -1.35 11.18
CA TYR A 52 -3.87 -0.90 12.57
C TYR A 52 -4.72 0.36 12.74
N ALA A 53 -4.63 1.30 11.79
CA ALA A 53 -5.49 2.49 11.77
C ALA A 53 -6.98 2.14 11.59
N ASP A 54 -7.27 1.03 10.90
CA ASP A 54 -8.62 0.49 10.73
C ASP A 54 -9.01 -0.47 11.89
N GLU A 55 -8.19 -0.55 12.95
CA GLU A 55 -8.36 -1.45 14.11
C GLU A 55 -8.38 -2.95 13.75
N LEU A 56 -7.76 -3.32 12.62
CA LEU A 56 -7.69 -4.69 12.12
C LEU A 56 -6.32 -5.30 12.38
N LYS A 57 -6.30 -6.54 12.89
CA LYS A 57 -5.08 -7.33 13.04
C LYS A 57 -4.47 -7.59 11.64
N PRO A 58 -3.18 -7.30 11.41
CA PRO A 58 -2.51 -7.63 10.14
C PRO A 58 -2.38 -9.15 9.96
N PHE A 59 -3.34 -9.76 9.28
CA PHE A 59 -3.26 -11.17 8.85
C PHE A 59 -2.88 -11.27 7.37
N GLY A 60 -2.22 -12.35 6.97
CA GLY A 60 -1.62 -12.48 5.64
C GLY A 60 -2.59 -12.14 4.49
N ARG A 61 -3.83 -12.66 4.54
CA ARG A 61 -4.86 -12.36 3.52
C ARG A 61 -5.29 -10.88 3.51
N LEU A 62 -5.38 -10.24 4.68
CA LEU A 62 -5.74 -8.84 4.80
C LEU A 62 -4.62 -7.93 4.29
N LEU A 63 -3.37 -8.26 4.65
CA LEU A 63 -2.19 -7.53 4.21
C LEU A 63 -2.01 -7.61 2.69
N LEU A 64 -2.22 -8.79 2.09
CA LEU A 64 -2.24 -8.98 0.63
C LEU A 64 -3.28 -8.09 -0.06
N ARG A 65 -4.49 -8.03 0.51
CA ARG A 65 -5.55 -7.16 -0.01
C ARG A 65 -5.13 -5.71 0.11
N ARG A 66 -4.64 -5.30 1.29
CA ARG A 66 -4.31 -3.90 1.59
C ARG A 66 -3.20 -3.35 0.71
N LEU A 67 -2.16 -4.15 0.45
CA LEU A 67 -1.11 -3.81 -0.52
C LEU A 67 -1.67 -3.48 -1.90
N ARG A 68 -2.61 -4.31 -2.38
CA ARG A 68 -3.26 -4.08 -3.69
C ARG A 68 -4.13 -2.83 -3.68
N GLU A 69 -4.80 -2.55 -2.57
CA GLU A 69 -5.60 -1.32 -2.41
C GLU A 69 -4.72 -0.08 -2.49
N LEU A 70 -3.65 -0.03 -1.70
CA LEU A 70 -2.71 1.09 -1.71
C LEU A 70 -2.13 1.33 -3.11
N ARG A 71 -1.78 0.25 -3.84
CA ARG A 71 -1.29 0.38 -5.21
C ARG A 71 -2.35 0.89 -6.18
N ALA A 72 -3.58 0.36 -6.11
CA ALA A 72 -4.67 0.85 -6.95
C ALA A 72 -4.93 2.34 -6.72
N CYS A 73 -4.86 2.78 -5.46
CA CYS A 73 -4.99 4.18 -5.08
C CYS A 73 -3.83 5.04 -5.61
N ALA A 74 -2.59 4.55 -5.51
CA ALA A 74 -1.42 5.25 -6.05
C ALA A 74 -1.48 5.39 -7.59
N GLU A 75 -1.92 4.36 -8.31
CA GLU A 75 -2.12 4.39 -9.77
C GLU A 75 -3.23 5.39 -10.16
N ALA A 76 -4.36 5.39 -9.43
CA ALA A 76 -5.43 6.36 -9.65
C ALA A 76 -4.94 7.79 -9.40
N ALA A 77 -4.22 8.02 -8.31
CA ALA A 77 -3.65 9.33 -7.98
C ALA A 77 -2.63 9.81 -9.03
N ALA A 78 -1.76 8.91 -9.51
CA ALA A 78 -0.81 9.20 -10.58
C ALA A 78 -1.51 9.57 -11.90
N GLY A 79 -2.62 8.91 -12.21
CA GLY A 79 -3.50 9.24 -13.32
C GLY A 79 -4.37 10.49 -13.11
N ARG A 80 -4.25 11.19 -11.97
CA ARG A 80 -5.14 12.27 -11.52
C ARG A 80 -6.62 11.89 -11.54
N LEU A 81 -6.90 10.60 -11.33
CA LEU A 81 -8.23 10.05 -11.23
C LEU A 81 -8.70 10.10 -9.77
N PRO A 82 -10.02 10.16 -9.51
CA PRO A 82 -10.55 10.06 -8.15
C PRO A 82 -10.22 8.69 -7.55
N ALA A 83 -10.16 8.63 -6.21
CA ALA A 83 -9.95 7.37 -5.47
C ALA A 83 -10.94 6.27 -5.88
N GLU A 84 -12.15 6.65 -6.31
CA GLU A 84 -13.19 5.70 -6.75
C GLU A 84 -12.89 5.03 -8.09
N ALA A 85 -11.87 5.51 -8.80
CA ALA A 85 -11.33 4.88 -10.00
C ALA A 85 -10.27 3.82 -9.67
N ALA A 86 -9.86 3.66 -8.40
CA ALA A 86 -8.94 2.62 -7.98
C ALA A 86 -9.56 1.24 -8.22
N ASP A 87 -9.02 0.51 -9.20
CA ASP A 87 -9.52 -0.80 -9.61
C ASP A 87 -8.61 -1.93 -9.12
N LEU A 88 -9.09 -2.64 -8.10
CA LEU A 88 -8.45 -3.86 -7.61
C LEU A 88 -8.45 -5.00 -8.61
N GLY A 89 -9.39 -5.04 -9.57
CA GLY A 89 -9.43 -6.05 -10.63
C GLY A 89 -8.28 -5.91 -11.61
N ALA A 90 -7.89 -4.66 -11.90
CA ALA A 90 -6.76 -4.33 -12.76
C ALA A 90 -5.40 -4.54 -12.06
N MET A 91 -5.34 -4.56 -10.73
CA MET A 91 -4.07 -4.73 -10.01
C MET A 91 -3.57 -6.18 -10.03
N PRO A 92 -2.27 -6.41 -10.31
CA PRO A 92 -1.68 -7.73 -10.22
C PRO A 92 -1.84 -8.32 -8.81
N ARG A 93 -1.81 -9.65 -8.73
CA ARG A 93 -1.86 -10.34 -7.44
C ARG A 93 -0.50 -10.24 -6.76
N VAL A 94 -0.50 -10.15 -5.44
CA VAL A 94 0.70 -10.24 -4.61
C VAL A 94 0.98 -11.72 -4.34
N ASP A 95 2.22 -12.16 -4.57
CA ASP A 95 2.64 -13.51 -4.19
C ASP A 95 2.73 -13.63 -2.66
N PRO A 96 1.93 -14.50 -2.02
CA PRO A 96 1.96 -14.70 -0.57
C PRO A 96 3.33 -15.18 -0.06
N ARG A 97 4.08 -15.96 -0.86
CA ARG A 97 5.41 -16.44 -0.46
C ARG A 97 6.41 -15.30 -0.43
N HIS A 98 6.38 -14.45 -1.46
CA HIS A 98 7.21 -13.26 -1.51
C HIS A 98 6.89 -12.27 -0.38
N LEU A 99 5.60 -12.05 -0.09
CA LEU A 99 5.19 -11.20 1.03
C LEU A 99 5.70 -11.74 2.37
N ARG A 100 5.55 -13.04 2.62
CA ARG A 100 6.03 -13.66 3.85
C ARG A 100 7.54 -13.48 4.01
N ALA A 101 8.31 -13.80 2.97
CA ALA A 101 9.76 -13.64 2.99
C ALA A 101 10.19 -12.18 3.24
N MET A 102 9.45 -11.22 2.69
CA MET A 102 9.70 -9.80 2.93
C MET A 102 9.41 -9.42 4.39
N CYS A 103 8.26 -9.82 4.93
CA CYS A 103 7.93 -9.55 6.33
C CYS A 103 8.92 -10.18 7.30
N GLU A 104 9.37 -11.42 7.05
CA GLU A 104 10.36 -12.11 7.87
C GLU A 104 11.76 -11.49 7.78
N GLY A 105 12.08 -10.84 6.65
CA GLY A 105 13.33 -10.12 6.45
C GLY A 105 13.38 -8.72 7.08
N MET A 106 12.26 -8.21 7.60
CA MET A 106 12.15 -6.86 8.14
C MET A 106 12.32 -6.85 9.67
N PRO A 107 13.33 -6.15 10.22
CA PRO A 107 13.55 -6.11 11.67
C PRO A 107 12.43 -5.39 12.44
N GLN A 108 11.60 -4.60 11.76
CA GLN A 108 10.46 -3.89 12.35
C GLN A 108 9.22 -4.77 12.51
N LEU A 109 9.19 -5.96 11.89
CA LEU A 109 8.03 -6.86 11.91
C LEU A 109 8.38 -8.16 12.59
N GLN A 110 7.46 -8.64 13.43
CA GLN A 110 7.52 -9.98 13.99
C GLN A 110 6.41 -10.82 13.37
N VAL A 111 6.78 -11.79 12.54
CA VAL A 111 5.83 -12.68 11.86
C VAL A 111 5.61 -13.90 12.73
N PHE A 112 4.37 -14.08 13.18
CA PHE A 112 3.95 -15.28 13.88
C PHE A 112 3.11 -16.15 12.93
N PRO A 113 3.30 -17.48 12.93
CA PRO A 113 2.30 -18.36 12.35
C PRO A 113 0.98 -18.13 13.10
N GLU A 114 -0.13 -17.98 12.38
CA GLU A 114 -1.43 -18.11 13.04
C GLU A 114 -1.65 -19.60 13.28
N ASP A 115 -1.79 -19.98 14.55
CA ASP A 115 -2.35 -21.28 14.91
C ASP A 115 -3.81 -21.30 14.43
N ASP A 116 -4.13 -22.26 13.56
CA ASP A 116 -5.49 -22.55 13.08
C ASP A 116 -6.35 -23.16 14.22
N HIS A 117 -6.44 -22.51 15.37
CA HIS A 117 -7.28 -22.91 16.49
C HIS A 117 -8.56 -22.07 16.56
N GLU A 118 -9.40 -22.15 15.52
CA GLU A 118 -10.83 -21.85 15.67
C GLU A 118 -11.66 -22.48 14.55
N TYR A 119 -11.88 -23.80 14.65
CA TYR A 119 -13.19 -24.51 14.65
C TYR A 119 -12.99 -26.03 14.58
#